data_AF-Q7V1Y0-F1
#
_entry.id   AF-Q7V1Y0-F1
#
_cell.length_a   1.000
_cell.length_b   1.000
_cell.length_c   1.000
_cell.angle_alpha   90.00
_cell.angle_beta   90.00
_cell.angle_gamma   90.00
#
_symmetry.space_group_name_H-M   'P 1'
#
loop_
_entity.id
_entity.type
_entity.pdbx_description
1 polymer ?
#
loop_
_entity_poly.entity_id
_entity_poly.type
_entity_poly.pdbx_seq_one_letter_code
_entity_poly.pdbx_strand_id
1 'polypeptide(L)' 'MSKFSSKEIESQYNLIKMLLSDPEKYKDAIDAVKKDIDYMPVELKKKLEEEKITL' A
#
# COMPACT_ATOMS: atom_id res chain seq x y z
N MET A 1 2.69 -19.82 -2.16
CA MET A 1 2.37 -18.38 -2.04
C MET A 1 2.84 -17.72 -3.31
N SER A 2 1.91 -17.29 -4.17
CA SER A 2 2.26 -16.58 -5.41
C SER A 2 3.08 -15.36 -5.04
N LYS A 3 4.33 -15.31 -5.51
CA LYS A 3 5.14 -14.10 -5.40
C LYS A 3 4.42 -13.03 -6.22
N PHE A 4 3.97 -11.96 -5.57
CA PHE A 4 3.52 -10.77 -6.28
C PHE A 4 4.62 -10.37 -7.26
N SER A 5 4.23 -10.10 -8.51
CA SER A 5 5.17 -9.59 -9.49
C SER A 5 5.60 -8.18 -9.10
N SER A 6 6.82 -7.77 -9.47
CA SER A 6 7.32 -6.41 -9.19
C SER A 6 6.37 -5.32 -9.70
N LYS A 7 5.66 -5.58 -10.80
CA LYS A 7 4.64 -4.68 -11.37
C LYS A 7 3.38 -4.56 -10.51
N GLU A 8 2.98 -5.63 -9.83
CA GLU A 8 1.85 -5.63 -8.90
C GLU A 8 2.21 -4.87 -7.63
N ILE A 9 3.42 -5.10 -7.11
CA ILE A 9 3.97 -4.34 -5.97
C ILE A 9 4.00 -2.84 -6.29
N GLU A 10 4.47 -2.47 -7.48
CA GLU A 10 4.51 -1.07 -7.91
C GLU A 10 3.11 -0.47 -8.14
N SER A 11 2.16 -1.23 -8.68
CA SER A 11 0.77 -0.75 -8.82
C SER A 11 0.11 -0.50 -7.47
N GLN A 12 0.27 -1.43 -6.52
CA GLN A 12 -0.25 -1.27 -5.16
C GLN A 12 0.41 -0.09 -4.45
N TYR A 13 1.72 0.08 -4.61
CA TYR A 13 2.45 1.22 -4.08
C TYR A 13 1.91 2.57 -4.57
N ASN A 14 1.74 2.70 -5.89
CA ASN A 14 1.20 3.92 -6.50
C ASN A 14 -0.24 4.18 -6.07
N LEU A 15 -1.07 3.14 -5.92
CA LEU A 15 -2.42 3.25 -5.36
C LEU A 15 -2.36 3.83 -3.95
N ILE A 16 -1.57 3.25 -3.05
CA ILE A 16 -1.45 3.72 -1.66
C ILE A 16 -1.01 5.19 -1.62
N LYS A 17 -0.01 5.56 -2.44
CA LYS A 17 0.49 6.94 -2.55
C LYS A 17 -0.59 7.92 -3.06
N MET A 18 -1.42 7.48 -4.01
CA MET A 18 -2.56 8.26 -4.48
C MET A 18 -3.63 8.43 -3.40
N LEU A 19 -3.96 7.37 -2.66
CA LEU A 19 -4.95 7.43 -1.58
C LEU A 19 -4.48 8.38 -0.47
N LEU A 20 -3.20 8.34 -0.12
CA LEU A 20 -2.58 9.20 0.89
C LEU A 20 -2.43 10.66 0.45
N SER A 21 -2.56 10.95 -0.84
CA SER A 21 -2.59 12.34 -1.31
C SER A 21 -3.87 13.06 -0.87
N ASP A 22 -4.95 12.32 -0.61
CA ASP A 22 -6.25 12.87 -0.18
C ASP A 22 -6.93 11.95 0.85
N PRO A 23 -6.36 11.83 2.06
CA PRO A 23 -6.76 10.80 3.01
C PRO A 23 -8.17 10.98 3.55
N GLU A 24 -8.72 12.20 3.56
CA GLU A 24 -10.10 12.46 3.94
C GLU A 24 -11.09 11.90 2.91
N LYS A 25 -10.79 12.07 1.62
CA LYS A 25 -11.62 11.56 0.53
C LYS A 25 -11.54 10.04 0.39
N TYR A 26 -10.38 9.46 0.69
CA TYR A 26 -10.09 8.04 0.49
C TYR A 26 -10.00 7.25 1.80
N LYS A 27 -10.54 7.78 2.90
CA LYS A 27 -10.45 7.18 4.24
C LYS A 27 -10.85 5.71 4.28
N ASP A 28 -11.98 5.34 3.67
CA ASP A 28 -12.44 3.94 3.60
C ASP A 28 -11.48 3.03 2.84
N ALA A 29 -10.92 3.52 1.74
CA ALA A 29 -9.93 2.76 0.96
C ALA A 29 -8.61 2.62 1.71
N ILE A 30 -8.17 3.65 2.44
CA ILE A 30 -7.01 3.60 3.32
C ILE A 30 -7.21 2.58 4.44
N ASP A 31 -8.39 2.57 5.08
CA ASP A 31 -8.71 1.60 6.14
C ASP A 31 -8.72 0.16 5.61
N ALA A 32 -9.26 -0.05 4.40
CA ALA A 32 -9.23 -1.35 3.72
C ALA A 32 -7.78 -1.79 3.42
N VAL A 33 -6.97 -0.90 2.83
CA VAL A 33 -5.55 -1.17 2.57
C VAL A 33 -4.80 -1.47 3.86
N LYS A 34 -5.10 -0.76 4.95
CA LYS A 34 -4.48 -0.99 6.26
C LYS A 34 -4.82 -2.38 6.83
N LYS A 35 -6.03 -2.87 6.61
CA LYS A 35 -6.42 -4.25 6.98
C LYS A 35 -5.76 -5.30 6.09
N ASP A 36 -5.67 -5.02 4.80
CA ASP A 36 -5.03 -5.90 3.83
C ASP A 36 -3.49 -5.86 3.88
N ILE A 37 -2.90 -4.82 4.51
CA ILE A 37 -1.44 -4.65 4.58
C ILE A 37 -0.79 -5.90 5.15
N ASP A 38 -1.43 -6.58 6.11
CA ASP A 38 -0.86 -7.78 6.74
C ASP A 38 -0.63 -8.90 5.71
N TYR A 39 -1.54 -9.02 4.74
CA TYR A 39 -1.49 -9.97 3.62
C TYR A 39 -0.65 -9.47 2.43
N MET A 40 -0.22 -8.20 2.41
CA MET A 40 0.61 -7.64 1.36
C MET A 40 2.07 -8.14 1.42
N PRO A 41 2.76 -8.20 0.26
CA PRO A 41 4.13 -8.69 0.18
C PRO A 41 5.09 -7.82 0.99
N VAL A 42 6.08 -8.46 1.60
CA VAL A 42 7.09 -7.80 2.46
C VAL A 42 7.87 -6.70 1.73
N GLU A 43 8.08 -6.85 0.42
CA GLU A 43 8.71 -5.83 -0.44
C GLU A 43 7.89 -4.53 -0.49
N LEU A 44 6.57 -4.62 -0.56
CA LEU A 44 5.70 -3.45 -0.56
C LEU A 44 5.76 -2.73 0.80
N LYS A 45 5.70 -3.50 1.90
CA LYS A 45 5.82 -2.96 3.27
C LYS A 45 7.14 -2.21 3.46
N LYS A 46 8.26 -2.80 3.02
CA LYS A 46 9.58 -2.15 3.05
C LYS A 46 9.60 -0.83 2.27
N LYS A 47 9.07 -0.82 1.05
CA LYS A 47 8.98 0.40 0.23
C LYS A 47 8.21 1.53 0.93
N LEU A 48 7.08 1.18 1.55
CA LEU A 48 6.25 2.13 2.30
C LEU A 48 6.99 2.66 3.53
N GLU A 49 7.67 1.79 4.27
CA GLU A 49 8.48 2.15 5.44
C GLU A 49 9.66 3.06 5.07
N GLU A 50 10.34 2.80 3.94
CA GLU A 50 11.41 3.65 3.43
C GLU A 50 10.94 5.07 3.09
N GLU A 51 9.75 5.22 2.47
CA GLU A 51 9.14 6.53 2.20
C GLU A 51 8.41 7.12 3.44
N LYS A 52 8.51 6.49 4.62
CA LYS A 52 7.82 6.88 5.88
C LYS A 52 6.30 6.99 5.74
N ILE A 53 5.74 6.24 4.80
CA ILE A 53 4.30 6.14 4.59
C ILE A 53 3.70 5.31 5.72
N THR A 54 2.93 5.96 6.58
CA THR A 54 2.21 5.33 7.69
C THR A 54 0.72 5.31 7.39
N LEU A 55 0.15 4.10 7.34
CA LEU A 55 -1.28 3.83 7.14
C LEU A 55 -1.96 3.53 8.48
#